data_AF-A0A2S9FI70-F1
#
_entry.id   AF-A0A2S9FI70-F1
#
_cell.length_a   1.000
_cell.length_b   1.000
_cell.length_c   1.000
_cell.angle_alpha   90.00
_cell.angle_beta   90.00
_cell.angle_gamma   90.00
#
_symmetry.space_group_name_H-M   'P 1'
#
loop_
_entity.id
_entity.type
_entity.pdbx_description
1 polymer ?
#
loop_
_entity_poly.entity_id
_entity_poly.type
_entity_poly.pdbx_seq_one_letter_code
_entity_poly.pdbx_strand_id
1 'polypeptide(L)'
;ECKAEVGGQTVRVDVNVKDDDYNVDYETRDTLYDLPTVSDTLSAELSSQLGFPVTVDCGEGLKTVEVGKTMDCTAADEDGVERTVQITAAPVGEDDSWKLLD
;
A
#
# COMPACT_ATOMS: atom_id res chain seq x y z
N GLU A 1 -12.47 -18.17 -4.53
CA GLU A 1 -11.61 -17.05 -4.94
C GLU A 1 -12.03 -16.57 -6.32
N CYS A 2 -12.22 -15.26 -6.46
CA CYS A 2 -12.39 -14.55 -7.72
C CYS A 2 -11.16 -13.67 -7.97
N LYS A 3 -10.92 -13.33 -9.24
CA LYS A 3 -9.85 -12.42 -9.65
C LYS A 3 -10.47 -11.22 -10.36
N ALA A 4 -10.07 -10.03 -9.95
CA ALA A 4 -10.45 -8.78 -10.59
C ALA A 4 -9.21 -8.16 -11.25
N GLU A 5 -9.38 -7.61 -12.45
CA GLU A 5 -8.31 -6.95 -13.19
C GLU A 5 -8.54 -5.44 -13.15
N VAL A 6 -7.58 -4.68 -12.61
CA VAL A 6 -7.63 -3.22 -12.48
C VAL A 6 -6.33 -2.63 -12.97
N GLY A 7 -6.37 -1.87 -14.07
CA GLY A 7 -5.18 -1.19 -14.62
C GLY A 7 -3.99 -2.10 -14.89
N GLY A 8 -4.24 -3.35 -15.31
CA GLY A 8 -3.21 -4.36 -15.57
C GLY A 8 -2.75 -5.17 -14.35
N GLN A 9 -3.35 -4.93 -13.19
CA GLN A 9 -3.07 -5.65 -11.95
C GLN A 9 -4.19 -6.60 -11.57
N THR A 10 -3.83 -7.74 -11.00
CA THR A 10 -4.77 -8.75 -10.51
C THR A 10 -4.99 -8.60 -9.01
N VAL A 11 -6.24 -8.37 -8.59
CA VAL A 11 -6.67 -8.37 -7.18
C VAL A 11 -7.43 -9.68 -6.89
N ARG A 12 -7.00 -10.41 -5.87
CA ARG A 12 -7.69 -11.63 -5.40
C ARG A 12 -8.79 -11.27 -4.40
N VAL A 13 -9.98 -11.82 -4.63
CA VAL A 13 -11.15 -11.65 -3.79
C VAL A 13 -11.61 -13.01 -3.27
N ASP A 14 -11.66 -13.14 -1.94
CA ASP A 14 -12.28 -14.27 -1.29
C ASP A 14 -13.80 -14.10 -1.23
N VAL A 15 -14.47 -15.23 -1.41
CA VAL A 15 -15.94 -15.32 -1.40
C VAL A 15 -16.29 -16.35 -0.35
N ASN A 16 -16.87 -15.88 0.76
CA ASN A 16 -17.21 -16.71 1.91
C ASN A 16 -18.74 -16.81 2.00
N VAL A 17 -19.28 -18.02 1.81
CA VAL A 17 -20.70 -18.32 2.03
C VAL A 17 -20.90 -18.53 3.52
N LYS A 18 -21.72 -17.68 4.15
CA LYS A 18 -21.88 -17.61 5.61
C LYS A 18 -22.87 -18.65 6.15
N ASP A 19 -23.85 -19.06 5.36
CA ASP A 19 -24.94 -19.93 5.80
C ASP A 19 -25.67 -20.62 4.63
N ASP A 20 -26.63 -21.48 5.00
CA ASP A 20 -27.51 -22.21 4.07
C ASP A 20 -28.54 -21.31 3.36
N ASP A 21 -28.68 -20.05 3.78
CA ASP A 21 -29.50 -19.03 3.11
C ASP A 21 -28.72 -18.28 2.01
N TYR A 22 -27.50 -18.73 1.70
CA TYR A 22 -26.62 -18.17 0.68
C TYR A 22 -26.21 -16.71 0.94
N ASN A 23 -26.11 -16.29 2.21
CA ASN A 23 -25.46 -15.01 2.50
C ASN A 23 -23.98 -15.09 2.14
N VAL A 24 -23.48 -14.12 1.36
CA VAL A 24 -22.10 -14.09 0.85
C VAL A 24 -21.36 -12.88 1.37
N ASP A 25 -20.12 -13.10 1.81
CA ASP A 25 -19.15 -12.06 2.16
C ASP A 25 -18.00 -12.03 1.17
N TYR A 26 -17.49 -10.83 0.92
CA TYR A 26 -16.40 -10.60 -0.01
C TYR A 26 -15.27 -9.89 0.72
N GLU A 27 -14.06 -10.45 0.63
CA GLU A 27 -12.87 -9.87 1.25
C GLU A 27 -11.73 -9.86 0.23
N THR A 28 -11.04 -8.72 0.08
CA THR A 28 -9.87 -8.64 -0.79
C THR A 28 -8.65 -9.17 -0.05
N ARG A 29 -7.96 -10.15 -0.65
CA ARG A 29 -6.65 -10.61 -0.14
C ARG A 29 -5.52 -9.63 -0.45
N ASP A 30 -5.76 -8.75 -1.41
CA ASP A 30 -4.78 -7.80 -1.89
C ASP A 30 -5.28 -6.37 -1.78
N THR A 31 -4.37 -5.46 -1.45
CA THR A 31 -4.56 -4.02 -1.49
C THR A 31 -3.92 -3.47 -2.76
N LEU A 32 -4.65 -2.62 -3.47
CA LEU A 32 -4.20 -1.98 -4.71
C LEU A 32 -3.81 -0.54 -4.43
N TYR A 33 -2.56 -0.22 -4.68
CA TYR A 33 -1.97 1.10 -4.47
C TYR A 33 -1.81 1.84 -5.79
N ASP A 34 -2.13 3.13 -5.77
CA ASP A 34 -1.62 4.10 -6.74
C ASP A 34 -0.29 4.63 -6.21
N LEU A 35 0.83 4.17 -6.77
CA LEU A 35 2.17 4.45 -6.22
C LEU A 35 2.50 5.95 -6.21
N PRO A 36 2.15 6.77 -7.23
CA PRO A 36 2.31 8.23 -7.14
C PRO A 36 1.57 8.85 -5.95
N THR A 37 0.33 8.42 -5.69
CA THR A 37 -0.45 8.91 -4.54
C THR A 37 0.19 8.50 -3.21
N VAL A 38 0.73 7.28 -3.12
CA VAL A 38 1.47 6.81 -1.94
C VAL A 38 2.74 7.63 -1.71
N SER A 39 3.52 7.87 -2.77
CA SER A 39 4.72 8.71 -2.77
C SER A 39 4.41 10.12 -2.23
N ASP A 40 3.38 10.78 -2.77
CA ASP A 40 3.00 12.14 -2.36
C ASP A 40 2.55 12.18 -0.89
N THR A 41 1.74 11.19 -0.47
CA THR A 41 1.23 11.10 0.90
C THR A 41 2.36 10.89 1.89
N LEU A 42 3.25 9.93 1.66
CA LEU A 42 4.38 9.66 2.54
C LEU A 42 5.41 10.79 2.55
N SER A 43 5.63 11.46 1.41
CA SER A 43 6.49 12.66 1.36
C SER A 43 5.97 13.75 2.29
N ALA A 44 4.65 14.01 2.27
CA ALA A 44 4.02 15.00 3.13
C ALA A 44 4.07 14.60 4.62
N GLU A 45 3.75 13.34 4.93
CA GLU A 45 3.80 12.82 6.30
C GLU A 45 5.21 12.85 6.90
N LEU A 46 6.20 12.34 6.16
CA LEU A 46 7.59 12.32 6.60
C LEU A 46 8.15 13.72 6.76
N SER A 47 7.88 14.62 5.79
CA SER A 47 8.34 16.01 5.90
C SER A 47 7.76 16.71 7.13
N SER A 48 6.48 16.46 7.42
CA SER A 48 5.79 16.99 8.59
C SER A 48 6.36 16.43 9.90
N GLN A 49 6.63 15.12 9.96
CA GLN A 49 7.14 14.44 11.15
C GLN A 49 8.60 14.79 11.46
N LEU A 50 9.43 14.89 10.43
CA LEU A 50 10.88 15.11 10.57
C LEU A 50 11.27 16.59 10.63
N GLY A 51 10.38 17.48 10.17
CA GLY A 51 10.58 18.93 10.22
C GLY A 51 11.51 19.48 9.14
N PHE A 52 11.80 18.69 8.11
CA PHE A 52 12.55 19.08 6.92
C PHE A 52 11.96 18.37 5.67
N PRO A 53 12.18 18.90 4.45
CA PRO A 53 11.65 18.30 3.24
C PRO A 53 12.20 16.88 2.97
N VAL A 54 11.29 15.95 2.71
CA VAL A 54 11.58 14.57 2.30
C VAL A 54 10.78 14.24 1.05
N THR A 55 11.45 13.65 0.06
CA THR A 55 10.81 13.11 -1.14
C THR A 55 10.77 11.59 -1.05
N VAL A 56 9.61 10.98 -1.26
CA VAL A 56 9.42 9.54 -1.30
C VAL A 56 9.13 9.09 -2.72
N ASP A 57 9.81 8.05 -3.18
CA ASP A 57 9.57 7.37 -4.44
C ASP A 57 9.18 5.91 -4.18
N CYS A 58 7.90 5.61 -4.39
CA CYS A 58 7.34 4.25 -4.36
C CYS A 58 7.26 3.59 -5.74
N GLY A 59 7.70 4.26 -6.81
CA GLY A 59 7.55 3.86 -8.20
C GLY A 59 6.32 4.46 -8.88
N GLU A 60 6.02 3.97 -10.08
CA GLU A 60 4.96 4.49 -10.95
C GLU A 60 3.79 3.51 -11.12
N GLY A 61 2.59 4.06 -11.38
CA GLY A 61 1.40 3.29 -11.72
C GLY A 61 0.79 2.55 -10.54
N LEU A 62 0.08 1.46 -10.83
CA LEU A 62 -0.62 0.67 -9.83
C LEU A 62 0.24 -0.49 -9.33
N LYS A 63 0.14 -0.83 -8.04
CA LYS A 63 0.76 -2.03 -7.47
C LYS A 63 -0.20 -2.78 -6.56
N THR A 64 -0.26 -4.08 -6.75
CA THR A 64 -1.00 -4.96 -5.85
C THR A 64 -0.05 -5.56 -4.81
N VAL A 65 -0.44 -5.49 -3.54
CA VAL A 65 0.31 -6.07 -2.42
C VAL A 65 -0.67 -6.89 -1.58
N GLU A 66 -0.32 -8.15 -1.30
CA GLU A 66 -1.13 -9.01 -0.43
C GLU A 66 -1.17 -8.42 0.99
N VAL A 67 -2.34 -8.45 1.62
CA VAL A 67 -2.52 -7.97 3.00
C VAL A 67 -1.51 -8.65 3.94
N GLY A 68 -0.88 -7.84 4.80
CA GLY A 68 0.18 -8.28 5.71
C GLY A 68 1.55 -8.47 5.05
N LYS A 69 1.68 -8.29 3.73
CA LYS A 69 2.97 -8.19 3.04
C LYS A 69 3.42 -6.75 2.95
N THR A 70 4.68 -6.58 2.58
CA THR A 70 5.32 -5.28 2.51
C THR A 70 5.66 -4.86 1.10
N MET A 71 5.71 -3.54 0.89
CA MET A 71 6.37 -2.93 -0.24
C MET A 71 7.34 -1.87 0.26
N ASP A 72 8.45 -1.72 -0.46
CA ASP A 72 9.48 -0.76 -0.12
C ASP A 72 9.41 0.45 -1.06
N CYS A 73 9.61 1.64 -0.50
CA CYS A 73 9.81 2.90 -1.19
C CYS A 73 11.14 3.52 -0.76
N THR A 74 11.65 4.48 -1.54
CA THR A 74 12.87 5.22 -1.22
C THR A 74 12.52 6.62 -0.75
N ALA A 75 12.91 7.00 0.46
CA ALA A 75 12.86 8.37 0.94
C ALA A 75 14.23 9.03 0.79
N ALA A 76 14.28 10.27 0.29
CA ALA A 76 15.48 11.08 0.18
C ALA A 76 15.27 12.44 0.88
N ASP A 77 16.28 12.90 1.62
CA ASP A 77 16.32 14.26 2.18
C ASP A 77 16.90 15.29 1.19
N GLU A 78 17.01 16.55 1.61
CA GLU A 78 17.55 17.64 0.79
C GLU A 78 19.03 17.46 0.42
N ASP A 79 19.78 16.67 1.20
CA ASP A 79 21.18 16.33 0.94
C ASP A 79 21.32 15.11 0.01
N GLY A 80 20.20 14.49 -0.37
CA GLY A 80 20.13 13.29 -1.21
C GLY A 80 20.47 12.00 -0.45
N VAL A 81 20.41 12.01 0.89
CA VAL A 81 20.60 10.79 1.69
C VAL A 81 19.34 9.95 1.60
N GLU A 82 19.49 8.73 1.09
CA GLU A 82 18.39 7.81 0.87
C GLU A 82 18.19 6.85 2.05
N ARG A 83 16.92 6.55 2.36
CA ARG A 83 16.49 5.51 3.30
C ARG A 83 15.31 4.74 2.74
N THR A 84 15.16 3.49 3.12
CA THR A 84 14.01 2.69 2.72
C THR A 84 12.82 2.95 3.65
N VAL A 85 11.67 3.29 3.08
CA VAL A 85 10.37 3.26 3.77
C VAL A 85 9.71 1.93 3.45
N GLN A 86 9.53 1.09 4.46
CA GLN A 86 8.82 -0.18 4.31
C GLN A 86 7.37 -0.01 4.77
N ILE A 87 6.44 -0.20 3.83
CA ILE A 87 5.00 -0.12 4.04
C ILE A 87 4.47 -1.55 4.19
N THR A 88 3.60 -1.80 5.16
CA THR A 88 2.87 -3.06 5.35
C THR A 88 1.42 -2.85 4.98
N ALA A 89 0.94 -3.64 4.02
CA ALA A 89 -0.41 -3.52 3.49
C ALA A 89 -1.45 -3.97 4.52
N ALA A 90 -2.42 -3.11 4.80
CA ALA A 90 -3.60 -3.40 5.60
C ALA A 90 -4.80 -3.77 4.72
N PRO A 91 -5.85 -4.41 5.28
CA PRO A 91 -7.12 -4.59 4.57
C PRO A 91 -7.69 -3.27 4.05
N VAL A 92 -8.46 -3.33 2.96
CA VAL A 92 -9.12 -2.15 2.40
C VAL A 92 -10.07 -1.54 3.43
N GLY A 93 -9.86 -0.25 3.73
CA GLY A 93 -10.64 0.49 4.73
C GLY A 93 -10.00 0.52 6.12
N GLU A 94 -8.86 -0.15 6.30
CA GLU A 94 -7.98 -0.01 7.46
C GLU A 94 -6.72 0.78 7.08
N ASP A 95 -6.05 1.34 8.09
CA ASP A 95 -4.83 2.13 7.88
C ASP A 95 -3.60 1.21 7.68
N ASP A 96 -2.84 1.48 6.62
CA ASP A 96 -1.53 0.88 6.42
C ASP A 96 -0.55 1.29 7.54
N SER A 97 0.48 0.48 7.75
CA SER A 97 1.59 0.86 8.64
C SER A 97 2.88 0.99 7.87
N TRP A 98 3.75 1.91 8.28
CA TRP A 98 5.06 2.09 7.66
C TRP A 98 6.17 2.29 8.69
N LYS A 99 7.41 2.03 8.28
CA LYS A 99 8.62 2.29 9.06
C LYS A 99 9.76 2.72 8.15
N LEU A 100 10.62 3.61 8.65
CA LEU A 100 11.91 3.89 8.05
C LEU A 100 12.91 2.81 8.48
N LEU A 101 13.64 2.25 7.52
CA LEU A 101 14.76 1.35 7.76
C LEU A 101 16.07 2.16 7.86
N ASP A 102 16.98 1.65 8.69
CA ASP A 102 18.34 2.20 8.86
C ASP A 102 19.31 1.76 7.76
#